data_AF-A0A916GQP5-F1
#
_entry.id   AF-A0A916GQP5-F1
#
_cell.length_a   1.000
_cell.length_b   1.000
_cell.length_c   1.000
_cell.angle_alpha   90.00
_cell.angle_beta   90.00
_cell.angle_gamma   90.00
#
_symmetry.space_group_name_H-M   'P 1'
#
loop_
_entity.id
_entity.type
_entity.pdbx_description
1 polymer ?
#
loop_
_entity_poly.entity_id
_entity_poly.type
_entity_poly.pdbx_seq_one_letter_code
_entity_poly.pdbx_strand_id
1 'polypeptide(L)'
;MQPAFSIATALVPIANSDRGFPVRRIFCVARNYAEHAKEMGGTGREAPFFFTKPADAVLPTPVGGEGAMSYPSMTADLHHEIELVVALGLGGRNIAAEDAGRHIYGYAVGLDMTRRDLQAELKKQGRPWDVAKGFD
;
A
#
# COMPACT_ATOMS: atom_id res chain seq x y z
N MET A 1 18.60 -11.74 -22.54
CA MET A 1 17.53 -11.12 -23.34
C MET A 1 17.41 -9.67 -22.89
N GLN A 2 17.39 -8.70 -23.81
CA GLN A 2 17.13 -7.30 -23.49
C GLN A 2 15.61 -7.06 -23.43
N PRO A 3 15.10 -6.14 -22.60
CA PRO A 3 13.68 -5.82 -22.59
C PRO A 3 13.25 -5.23 -23.94
N ALA A 4 12.04 -5.54 -24.38
CA ALA A 4 11.49 -5.00 -25.62
C ALA A 4 11.20 -3.49 -25.54
N PHE A 5 10.99 -2.96 -24.33
CA PHE A 5 10.77 -1.55 -24.04
C PHE A 5 11.10 -1.22 -22.58
N SER A 6 11.37 0.05 -22.30
CA SER A 6 11.57 0.56 -20.94
C SER A 6 10.23 0.80 -20.25
N ILE A 7 10.15 0.46 -18.96
CA ILE A 7 8.99 0.76 -18.12
C ILE A 7 9.38 1.89 -17.16
N ALA A 8 8.50 2.86 -16.98
CA ALA A 8 8.70 3.93 -16.02
C ALA A 8 8.80 3.35 -14.59
N THR A 9 9.81 3.78 -13.84
CA THR A 9 9.91 3.41 -12.42
C THR A 9 9.09 4.37 -11.60
N ALA A 10 8.13 3.86 -10.80
CA ALA A 10 7.40 4.67 -9.86
C ALA A 10 8.34 5.24 -8.79
N LEU A 11 8.28 6.55 -8.57
CA LEU A 11 9.16 7.28 -7.64
C LEU A 11 8.32 8.00 -6.57
N VAL A 12 8.73 7.87 -5.31
CA VAL A 12 8.20 8.68 -4.20
C VAL A 12 9.21 9.77 -3.84
N PRO A 13 8.82 11.06 -3.78
CA PRO A 13 9.72 12.14 -3.37
C PRO A 13 10.31 11.89 -1.98
N ILE A 14 11.61 12.17 -1.82
CA ILE A 14 12.28 12.14 -0.52
C ILE A 14 12.31 13.56 0.03
N ALA A 15 11.83 13.75 1.26
CA ALA A 15 11.82 15.07 1.89
C ALA A 15 13.24 15.68 1.92
N ASN A 16 13.34 16.97 1.56
CA ASN A 16 14.60 17.72 1.48
C ASN A 16 15.65 17.12 0.52
N SER A 17 15.21 16.49 -0.57
CA SER A 17 16.06 15.86 -1.58
C SER A 17 15.46 16.05 -2.97
N ASP A 18 16.33 16.13 -3.99
CA ASP A 18 15.97 16.13 -5.41
C ASP A 18 15.79 14.70 -5.98
N ARG A 19 16.14 13.69 -5.18
CA ARG A 19 15.97 12.26 -5.51
C ARG A 19 14.59 11.73 -5.10
N GLY A 20 14.10 10.75 -5.87
CA GLY A 20 12.95 9.92 -5.53
C GLY A 20 13.37 8.52 -5.06
N PHE A 21 12.60 7.94 -4.14
CA PHE A 21 12.72 6.55 -3.74
C PHE A 21 12.05 5.64 -4.79
N PRO A 22 12.78 4.69 -5.41
CA PRO A 22 12.21 3.80 -6.41
C PRO A 22 11.34 2.71 -5.78
N VAL A 23 10.07 2.69 -6.14
CA VAL A 23 9.09 1.73 -5.62
C VAL A 23 9.19 0.42 -6.41
N ARG A 24 9.43 -0.69 -5.69
CA ARG A 24 9.51 -2.03 -6.29
C ARG A 24 8.20 -2.80 -6.18
N ARG A 25 7.72 -3.01 -4.95
CA ARG A 25 6.47 -3.70 -4.61
C ARG A 25 5.89 -3.02 -3.39
N ILE A 26 4.57 -3.04 -3.29
CA ILE A 26 3.84 -2.50 -2.15
C ILE A 26 3.17 -3.68 -1.46
N PHE A 27 3.54 -3.92 -0.21
CA PHE A 27 2.88 -4.89 0.67
C PHE A 27 2.05 -4.12 1.69
N CYS A 28 0.80 -4.52 1.83
CA CYS A 28 -0.16 -3.93 2.74
C CYS A 28 -0.57 -4.96 3.79
N VAL A 29 -0.80 -4.51 5.02
CA VAL A 29 -1.13 -5.38 6.15
C VAL A 29 -2.57 -5.12 6.59
N ALA A 30 -3.44 -6.09 6.39
CA ALA A 30 -4.84 -5.94 6.77
C ALA A 30 -5.05 -6.22 8.26
N ARG A 31 -5.99 -5.48 8.87
CA ARG A 31 -6.43 -5.65 10.28
C ARG A 31 -5.31 -5.54 11.32
N ASN A 32 -4.33 -4.67 11.06
CA ASN A 32 -3.16 -4.52 11.94
C ASN A 32 -3.37 -3.55 13.12
N TYR A 33 -4.54 -2.91 13.21
CA TYR A 33 -4.96 -2.09 14.35
C TYR A 33 -6.12 -2.78 15.08
N ALA A 34 -5.98 -2.94 16.41
CA ALA A 34 -6.93 -3.70 17.22
C ALA A 34 -8.34 -3.09 17.24
N GLU A 35 -8.46 -1.76 17.14
CA GLU A 35 -9.76 -1.08 17.06
C GLU A 35 -10.42 -1.28 15.70
N HIS A 36 -9.66 -1.15 14.61
CA HIS A 36 -10.16 -1.43 13.27
C HIS A 36 -10.57 -2.91 13.08
N ALA A 37 -9.84 -3.84 13.69
CA ALA A 37 -10.22 -5.25 13.69
C ALA A 37 -11.60 -5.47 14.34
N LYS A 38 -11.91 -4.75 15.42
CA LYS A 38 -13.23 -4.80 16.09
C LYS A 38 -14.33 -4.16 15.25
N GLU A 39 -14.07 -3.02 14.60
CA GLU A 39 -15.01 -2.37 13.67
C GLU A 39 -15.40 -3.30 12.51
N MET A 40 -14.45 -4.12 12.04
CA MET A 40 -14.64 -5.11 10.99
C MET A 40 -15.17 -6.47 11.51
N GLY A 41 -15.67 -6.53 12.75
CA GLY A 41 -16.32 -7.70 13.36
C GLY A 41 -15.38 -8.77 13.94
N GLY A 42 -14.10 -8.46 14.16
CA GLY A 42 -13.09 -9.39 14.69
C GLY A 42 -13.05 -9.45 16.22
N THR A 43 -12.55 -10.57 16.77
CA THR A 43 -12.44 -10.82 18.22
C THR A 43 -10.96 -10.84 18.67
N GLY A 44 -10.33 -9.67 18.72
CA GLY A 44 -8.95 -9.52 19.21
C GLY A 44 -7.89 -9.47 18.12
N ARG A 45 -6.64 -9.83 18.46
CA ARG A 45 -5.48 -9.77 17.55
C ARG A 45 -5.38 -11.08 16.76
N GLU A 46 -5.94 -11.09 15.56
CA GLU A 46 -5.74 -12.18 14.59
C GLU A 46 -4.35 -12.05 13.94
N ALA A 47 -3.84 -13.15 13.37
CA ALA A 47 -2.66 -13.07 12.52
C ALA A 47 -2.97 -12.11 11.35
N PRO A 48 -2.12 -11.09 11.09
CA PRO A 48 -2.33 -10.22 9.96
C PRO A 48 -2.21 -11.03 8.66
N PHE A 49 -2.97 -10.63 7.66
CA PHE A 49 -2.80 -11.13 6.30
C PHE A 49 -2.36 -9.99 5.39
N PHE A 50 -1.73 -10.37 4.29
CA PHE A 50 -1.10 -9.44 3.37
C PHE A 50 -1.83 -9.44 2.03
N PHE A 51 -1.88 -8.27 1.42
CA PHE A 51 -2.18 -8.10 0.00
C PHE A 51 -1.15 -7.13 -0.59
N THR A 52 -1.19 -6.96 -1.90
CA THR A 52 -0.25 -6.10 -2.61
C THR A 52 -0.97 -5.08 -3.48
N LYS A 53 -0.29 -3.97 -3.73
CA LYS A 53 -0.63 -3.02 -4.78
C LYS A 53 0.50 -3.02 -5.81
N PRO A 54 0.21 -2.78 -7.11
CA PRO A 54 1.26 -2.62 -8.10
C PRO A 54 2.04 -1.32 -7.80
N ALA A 55 3.31 -1.25 -8.22
CA ALA A 55 4.20 -0.14 -7.83
C ALA A 55 3.75 1.21 -8.37
N ASP A 56 3.09 1.20 -9.53
CA ASP A 56 2.52 2.33 -10.25
C ASP A 56 1.15 2.79 -9.71
N ALA A 57 0.55 2.07 -8.75
CA ALA A 57 -0.60 2.58 -8.00
C ALA A 57 -0.22 3.66 -6.97
N VAL A 58 1.06 3.99 -6.82
CA VAL A 58 1.49 5.12 -6.00
C VAL A 58 1.16 6.41 -6.73
N LEU A 59 0.39 7.26 -6.05
CA LEU A 59 0.18 8.65 -6.44
C LEU A 59 0.97 9.58 -5.49
N PRO A 60 2.14 10.09 -5.91
CA PRO A 60 2.94 10.96 -5.06
C PRO A 60 2.25 12.30 -4.82
N THR A 61 2.15 12.71 -3.56
CA THR A 61 1.69 14.05 -3.19
C THR A 61 2.90 14.93 -2.85
N PRO A 62 3.00 16.17 -3.39
CA PRO A 62 4.08 17.08 -3.03
C PRO A 62 4.11 17.37 -1.53
N VAL A 63 5.30 17.50 -0.95
CA VAL A 63 5.45 17.89 0.46
C VAL A 63 4.86 19.27 0.67
N GLY A 64 3.86 19.39 1.55
CA GLY A 64 3.14 20.64 1.81
C GLY A 64 2.13 21.03 0.72
N GLY A 65 1.86 20.15 -0.24
CA GLY A 65 0.85 20.33 -1.28
C GLY A 65 -0.33 19.37 -1.12
N GLU A 66 -1.25 19.45 -2.08
CA GLU A 66 -2.42 18.59 -2.17
C GLU A 66 -2.22 17.51 -3.24
N GLY A 67 -2.68 16.28 -2.95
CA GLY A 67 -2.73 15.21 -3.93
C GLY A 67 -3.99 15.32 -4.77
N ALA A 68 -3.88 15.13 -6.08
CA ALA A 68 -5.03 15.14 -6.98
C ALA A 68 -5.34 13.72 -7.45
N MET A 69 -6.27 13.05 -6.78
CA MET A 69 -6.75 11.71 -7.16
C MET A 69 -8.07 11.82 -7.91
N SER A 70 -8.15 11.19 -9.08
CA SER A 70 -9.42 11.03 -9.78
C SER A 70 -10.28 9.99 -9.08
N TYR A 71 -11.59 10.23 -9.00
CA TYR A 71 -12.51 9.23 -8.47
C TYR A 71 -12.48 7.99 -9.38
N PRO A 72 -12.19 6.78 -8.86
CA PRO A 72 -11.94 5.62 -9.69
C PRO A 72 -13.24 5.06 -10.29
N SER A 73 -13.11 4.36 -11.41
CA SER A 73 -14.24 3.72 -12.07
C SER A 73 -14.80 2.54 -11.24
N MET A 74 -16.04 2.15 -11.55
CA MET A 74 -16.70 0.94 -11.04
C MET A 74 -16.89 0.89 -9.52
N THR A 75 -16.85 2.04 -8.83
CA THR A 75 -17.23 2.13 -7.42
C THR A 75 -18.16 3.32 -7.23
N ALA A 76 -19.01 3.24 -6.22
CA ALA A 76 -19.71 4.39 -5.65
C ALA A 76 -19.37 4.58 -4.16
N ASP A 77 -18.43 3.79 -3.64
CA ASP A 77 -18.08 3.70 -2.23
C ASP A 77 -16.56 3.65 -2.04
N LEU A 78 -15.92 4.80 -2.21
CA LEU A 78 -14.47 4.96 -2.09
C LEU A 78 -14.09 5.34 -0.65
N HIS A 79 -13.32 4.47 0.01
CA HIS A 79 -12.82 4.70 1.35
C HIS A 79 -11.34 5.10 1.36
N HIS A 80 -10.97 5.92 2.35
CA HIS A 80 -9.58 6.18 2.72
C HIS A 80 -9.20 5.40 3.98
N GLU A 81 -8.00 4.81 3.99
CA GLU A 81 -7.39 4.20 5.17
C GLU A 81 -6.00 4.85 5.34
N ILE A 82 -5.79 5.61 6.42
CA ILE A 82 -4.51 6.26 6.68
C ILE A 82 -3.54 5.25 7.30
N GLU A 83 -2.32 5.16 6.74
CA GLU A 83 -1.37 4.14 7.10
C GLU A 83 0.06 4.71 7.24
N LEU A 84 0.83 4.15 8.18
CA LEU A 84 2.27 4.33 8.21
C LEU A 84 2.91 3.47 7.11
N VAL A 85 3.60 4.11 6.18
CA VAL A 85 4.35 3.44 5.13
C VAL A 85 5.82 3.30 5.55
N VAL A 86 6.36 2.08 5.42
CA VAL A 86 7.76 1.77 5.70
C VAL A 86 8.48 1.49 4.39
N ALA A 87 9.43 2.34 4.02
CA ALA A 87 10.27 2.15 2.84
C ALA A 87 11.49 1.28 3.20
N LEU A 88 11.71 0.19 2.46
CA LEU A 88 12.82 -0.74 2.71
C LEU A 88 14.01 -0.43 1.79
N GLY A 89 15.18 -0.18 2.38
CA GLY A 89 16.42 0.10 1.67
C GLY A 89 17.27 -1.13 1.41
N LEU A 90 17.09 -2.18 2.23
CA LEU A 90 17.85 -3.42 2.13
C LEU A 90 16.91 -4.62 1.98
N GLY A 91 17.25 -5.53 1.08
CA GLY A 91 16.57 -6.81 0.94
C GLY A 91 16.96 -7.83 2.02
N GLY A 92 16.29 -8.97 2.03
CA GLY A 92 16.60 -10.09 2.91
C GLY A 92 15.52 -11.17 2.86
N ARG A 93 15.77 -12.31 3.51
CA ARG A 93 14.82 -13.41 3.68
C ARG A 93 14.95 -13.95 5.09
N ASN A 94 13.83 -14.26 5.74
CA ASN A 94 13.79 -14.75 7.13
C ASN A 94 14.56 -13.83 8.09
N ILE A 95 14.35 -12.51 7.96
CA ILE A 95 15.01 -11.49 8.78
C ILE A 95 14.52 -11.66 10.23
N ALA A 96 15.46 -11.72 11.18
CA ALA A 96 15.12 -11.74 12.60
C ALA A 96 14.41 -10.44 12.99
N ALA A 97 13.40 -10.51 13.87
CA ALA A 97 12.60 -9.35 14.23
C ALA A 97 13.46 -8.20 14.80
N GLU A 98 14.49 -8.53 15.56
CA GLU A 98 15.47 -7.59 16.12
C GLU A 98 16.33 -6.86 15.06
N ASP A 99 16.57 -7.51 13.92
CA ASP A 99 17.33 -6.92 12.81
C ASP A 99 16.46 -6.09 11.85
N ALA A 100 15.12 -6.22 11.92
CA ALA A 100 14.20 -5.62 10.95
C ALA A 100 14.39 -4.11 10.78
N GLY A 101 14.68 -3.38 11.87
CA GLY A 101 14.90 -1.93 11.83
C GLY A 101 16.05 -1.51 10.91
N ARG A 102 17.06 -2.36 10.72
CA ARG A 102 18.23 -2.08 9.86
C ARG A 102 17.88 -2.08 8.37
N HIS A 103 16.77 -2.69 7.99
CA HIS A 103 16.31 -2.77 6.60
C HIS A 103 15.48 -1.55 6.18
N ILE A 104 15.07 -0.72 7.14
CA ILE A 104 14.22 0.44 6.91
C ILE A 104 15.08 1.60 6.37
N TYR A 105 14.72 2.10 5.20
CA TYR A 105 15.30 3.30 4.61
C TYR A 105 14.65 4.57 5.19
N GLY A 106 13.33 4.54 5.38
CA GLY A 106 12.58 5.69 5.86
C GLY A 106 11.10 5.39 6.00
N TYR A 107 10.34 6.44 6.31
CA TYR A 107 8.91 6.36 6.58
C TYR A 107 8.16 7.43 5.80
N ALA A 108 6.87 7.18 5.55
CA ALA A 108 5.94 8.13 4.98
C ALA A 108 4.53 7.90 5.55
N VAL A 109 3.63 8.84 5.29
CA VAL A 109 2.19 8.64 5.45
C VAL A 109 1.62 8.24 4.10
N GLY A 110 0.77 7.22 4.08
CA GLY A 110 0.07 6.77 2.87
C GLY A 110 -1.43 6.66 3.10
N LEU A 111 -2.17 6.69 2.00
CA LEU A 111 -3.59 6.34 1.98
C LEU A 111 -3.78 5.02 1.23
N ASP A 112 -4.26 3.99 1.90
CA ASP A 112 -4.77 2.79 1.25
C ASP A 112 -6.20 3.03 0.77
N MET A 113 -6.29 3.66 -0.41
CA MET A 113 -7.55 3.89 -1.09
C MET A 113 -8.21 2.57 -1.48
N THR A 114 -9.51 2.45 -1.21
CA THR A 114 -10.25 1.18 -1.34
C THR A 114 -11.61 1.38 -2.00
N ARG A 115 -11.89 0.65 -3.08
CA ARG A 115 -13.25 0.49 -3.63
C ARG A 115 -14.02 -0.47 -2.74
N ARG A 116 -14.69 0.05 -1.70
CA ARG A 116 -15.17 -0.73 -0.56
C ARG A 116 -16.30 -1.68 -0.93
N ASP A 117 -17.21 -1.21 -1.77
CA ASP A 117 -18.28 -1.99 -2.38
C ASP A 117 -17.73 -3.26 -3.06
N LEU A 118 -16.72 -3.11 -3.93
CA LEU A 118 -16.07 -4.23 -4.60
C LEU A 118 -15.34 -5.16 -3.62
N GLN A 119 -14.65 -4.60 -2.63
CA GLN A 119 -13.95 -5.40 -1.63
C GLN A 119 -14.92 -6.29 -0.84
N ALA A 120 -16.06 -5.72 -0.41
CA ALA A 120 -17.06 -6.43 0.35
C ALA A 120 -17.65 -7.61 -0.44
N GLU A 121 -17.92 -7.40 -1.74
CA GLU A 121 -18.44 -8.45 -2.61
C GLU A 121 -17.41 -9.56 -2.86
N LEU A 122 -16.16 -9.21 -3.17
CA LEU A 122 -15.09 -10.19 -3.37
C LEU A 122 -14.82 -11.02 -2.12
N LYS A 123 -14.87 -10.37 -0.95
CA LYS A 123 -14.72 -11.05 0.35
C LYS A 123 -15.82 -12.09 0.58
N LYS A 124 -17.08 -11.79 0.29
CA LYS A 124 -18.19 -12.75 0.42
C LYS A 124 -18.00 -13.98 -0.47
N GLN A 125 -17.41 -13.79 -1.65
CA GLN A 125 -17.17 -14.85 -2.61
C GLN A 125 -15.83 -15.59 -2.41
N GLY A 126 -15.00 -15.17 -1.45
CA GLY A 126 -13.65 -15.71 -1.26
C GLY A 126 -12.71 -15.43 -2.45
N ARG A 127 -12.93 -14.33 -3.18
CA ARG A 127 -12.17 -13.96 -4.37
C ARG A 127 -11.02 -12.99 -4.06
N PRO A 128 -10.00 -12.89 -4.94
CA PRO A 128 -8.90 -11.94 -4.80
C PRO A 128 -9.36 -10.49 -4.76
N TRP A 129 -8.58 -9.63 -4.10
CA TRP A 129 -8.94 -8.22 -3.81
C TRP A 129 -8.33 -7.22 -4.78
N ASP A 130 -7.65 -7.68 -5.83
CA ASP A 130 -6.85 -6.86 -6.75
C ASP A 130 -7.64 -5.69 -7.32
N VAL A 131 -8.88 -5.92 -7.76
CA VAL A 131 -9.72 -4.82 -8.27
C VAL A 131 -10.12 -3.85 -7.15
N ALA A 132 -10.32 -4.31 -5.91
CA ALA A 132 -10.71 -3.42 -4.83
C ALA A 132 -9.55 -2.61 -4.23
N LYS A 133 -8.33 -3.16 -4.27
CA LYS A 133 -7.15 -2.62 -3.58
C LYS A 133 -6.01 -2.15 -4.50
N GLY A 134 -5.84 -2.73 -5.69
CA GLY A 134 -4.72 -2.44 -6.60
C GLY A 134 -5.13 -1.71 -7.88
N PHE A 135 -6.10 -0.81 -7.78
CA PHE A 135 -6.58 0.01 -8.90
C PHE A 135 -5.74 1.29 -9.07
N ASP A 136 -5.92 1.96 -10.22
CA ASP A 136 -5.29 3.23 -10.57
C ASP A 136 -5.89 4.43 -9.81
#